data_AF-A0A6I9MHU9-F1
#
_entry.id   AF-A0A6I9MHU9-F1
#
_cell.length_a   1.000
_cell.length_b   1.000
_cell.length_c   1.000
_cell.angle_alpha   90.00
_cell.angle_beta   90.00
_cell.angle_gamma   90.00
#
_symmetry.space_group_name_H-M   'P 1'
#
loop_
_entity.id
_entity.type
_entity.pdbx_description
1 polymer ?
#
loop_
_entity_poly.entity_id
_entity_poly.type
_entity_poly.pdbx_seq_one_letter_code
_entity_poly.pdbx_strand_id
1 'polypeptide(L)'
;MSVAPRTHFLLFLISLSSRMGLSRYIEDIEAADGLYSLLSLDQKRDSEDFIFRRPLRCLDMLATDGSYTFVASRPQLACAAFIIAEPSEVISLELSDVNIDCSAGDFIKMFDGWVLKGEKFPSKQDHELPLHQRYTDYCSSPATGATSRSSQNVAMIFFRLHSADSGFTLAIKKLHNPFPCNIMSQSPEGSFTMVLPHQRKNCSFSIIYPVEIRLTDLSLGHAKSNELSPRV
;
A
#
# COMPACT_ATOMS: atom_id res chain seq x y z
N MET A 1 59.71 37.60 -31.69
CA MET A 1 58.56 37.54 -30.76
C MET A 1 57.31 37.89 -31.53
N SER A 2 56.44 36.92 -31.82
CA SER A 2 55.07 37.19 -32.26
C SER A 2 54.23 35.97 -31.90
N VAL A 3 53.53 36.09 -30.77
CA VAL A 3 52.68 35.05 -30.20
C VAL A 3 51.40 35.01 -31.03
N ALA A 4 51.11 33.82 -31.55
CA ALA A 4 50.07 33.60 -32.54
C ALA A 4 48.67 34.04 -32.05
N PRO A 5 47.80 34.52 -32.97
CA PRO A 5 46.46 35.06 -32.67
C PRO A 5 45.51 34.04 -32.03
N ARG A 6 45.89 32.76 -31.99
CA ARG A 6 45.14 31.67 -31.35
C ARG A 6 45.16 31.75 -29.82
N THR A 7 46.22 32.27 -29.21
CA THR A 7 46.34 32.35 -27.74
C THR A 7 45.47 33.47 -27.17
N HIS A 8 45.28 34.56 -27.91
CA HIS A 8 44.39 35.65 -27.51
C HIS A 8 42.91 35.25 -27.54
N PHE A 9 42.51 34.40 -28.49
CA PHE A 9 41.12 33.93 -28.60
C PHE A 9 40.72 32.98 -27.46
N LEU A 10 41.65 32.09 -27.04
CA LEU A 10 41.44 31.18 -25.91
C LEU A 10 41.35 31.93 -24.57
N LEU A 11 42.20 32.95 -24.34
CA LEU A 11 42.11 33.78 -23.15
C LEU A 11 40.81 34.61 -23.11
N PHE A 12 40.34 35.09 -24.26
CA PHE A 12 39.07 35.83 -24.34
C PHE A 12 37.87 34.93 -23.99
N LEU A 13 37.84 33.68 -24.48
CA LEU A 13 36.77 32.73 -24.17
C LEU A 13 36.73 32.31 -22.69
N ILE A 14 37.90 32.11 -22.05
CA ILE A 14 37.96 31.82 -20.61
C ILE A 14 37.47 33.03 -19.79
N SER A 15 37.79 34.26 -20.22
CA SER A 15 37.31 35.49 -19.56
C SER A 15 35.81 35.74 -19.71
N LEU A 16 35.17 35.23 -20.77
CA LEU A 16 33.71 35.28 -20.90
C LEU A 16 33.01 34.23 -20.02
N SER A 17 33.59 33.04 -19.87
CA SER A 17 33.03 32.01 -18.98
C SER A 17 33.13 32.36 -17.49
N SER A 18 34.09 33.19 -17.08
CA SER A 18 34.20 33.66 -15.69
C SER A 18 33.28 34.84 -15.35
N ARG A 19 32.62 35.46 -16.33
CA ARG A 19 31.63 36.53 -16.11
C ARG A 19 30.17 36.08 -16.09
N MET A 20 29.91 34.77 -16.21
CA MET A 20 28.59 34.18 -15.94
C MET A 20 28.47 33.48 -14.58
N GLY A 21 29.47 33.61 -13.72
CA GLY A 21 29.42 33.18 -12.32
C GLY A 21 29.38 34.38 -11.40
N LEU A 22 28.24 35.05 -11.28
CA LEU A 22 28.01 36.01 -10.20
C LEU A 22 26.76 35.63 -9.40
N SER A 23 27.05 35.16 -8.18
CA SER A 23 26.36 35.52 -6.94
C SER A 23 24.82 35.42 -6.94
N ARG A 24 24.30 34.30 -6.45
CA ARG A 24 23.10 34.35 -5.60
C ARG A 24 23.56 34.18 -4.17
N TYR A 25 23.83 35.33 -3.57
CA TYR A 25 23.85 35.56 -2.13
C TYR A 25 22.56 34.97 -1.55
N ILE A 26 22.67 33.97 -0.68
CA ILE A 26 21.56 33.59 0.19
C ILE A 26 21.55 34.68 1.27
N GLU A 27 20.60 35.61 1.15
CA GLU A 27 20.23 36.46 2.27
C GLU A 27 19.67 35.55 3.37
N ASP A 28 20.38 35.52 4.51
CA ASP A 28 19.81 35.17 5.80
C ASP A 28 18.60 36.08 6.04
N ILE A 29 17.40 35.54 5.82
CA ILE A 29 16.17 36.16 6.33
C ILE A 29 15.86 35.46 7.64
N GLU A 30 16.11 36.20 8.72
CA GLU A 30 15.50 36.00 10.04
C GLU A 30 13.97 35.88 9.89
N ALA A 31 13.47 34.65 9.74
CA ALA A 31 12.05 34.33 9.82
C ALA A 31 11.80 33.12 10.74
N ALA A 32 12.73 32.87 11.66
CA ALA A 32 12.63 31.80 12.65
C ALA A 32 11.59 32.10 13.74
N ASP A 33 11.18 33.35 13.97
CA ASP A 33 10.23 33.70 15.06
C ASP A 33 8.75 33.71 14.64
N GLY A 34 8.43 33.58 13.34
CA GLY A 34 7.05 33.54 12.85
C GLY A 34 6.45 32.14 12.71
N LEU A 35 7.29 31.11 12.52
CA LEU A 35 6.84 29.76 12.21
C LEU A 35 6.47 28.94 13.47
N TYR A 36 7.07 29.24 14.62
CA TYR A 36 6.71 28.60 15.90
C TYR A 36 5.37 29.10 16.46
N SER A 37 4.90 30.27 16.05
CA SER A 37 3.55 30.76 16.37
C SER A 37 2.45 30.03 15.59
N LEU A 38 2.75 29.49 14.40
CA LEU A 38 1.81 28.63 13.65
C LEU A 38 1.71 27.21 14.22
N LEU A 39 2.71 26.77 14.99
CA LEU A 39 2.67 25.50 15.74
C LEU A 39 2.05 25.66 17.14
N SER A 40 1.74 26.90 17.56
CA SER A 40 1.03 27.21 18.82
C SER A 40 -0.48 27.42 18.62
N LEU A 41 -0.97 27.24 17.38
CA LEU A 41 -2.34 26.80 17.12
C LEU A 41 -2.45 25.28 17.29
N ASP A 42 -1.87 24.79 18.38
CA ASP A 42 -2.40 23.67 19.16
C ASP A 42 -3.74 24.12 19.75
N GLN A 43 -4.66 24.48 18.85
CA GLN A 43 -6.05 24.65 19.16
C GLN A 43 -6.54 23.22 19.36
N LYS A 44 -6.44 22.81 20.62
CA LYS A 44 -7.41 22.01 21.36
C LYS A 44 -8.77 22.05 20.67
N ARG A 45 -8.89 21.26 19.63
CA ARG A 45 -10.10 20.96 18.88
C ARG A 45 -10.16 19.46 19.05
N ASP A 46 -10.98 19.03 20.00
CA ASP A 46 -11.49 17.67 20.03
C ASP A 46 -12.02 17.38 18.63
N SER A 47 -11.17 16.80 17.80
CA SER A 47 -11.46 16.57 16.40
C SER A 47 -12.35 15.35 16.34
N GLU A 48 -13.60 15.55 15.95
CA GLU A 48 -14.39 14.48 15.36
C GLU A 48 -13.49 13.77 14.33
N ASP A 49 -13.30 12.46 14.50
CA ASP A 49 -12.43 11.62 13.67
C ASP A 49 -12.60 11.97 12.19
N PHE A 50 -11.56 12.57 11.58
CA PHE A 50 -11.58 12.90 10.16
C PHE A 50 -11.42 11.61 9.35
N ILE A 51 -12.52 10.89 9.12
CA ILE A 51 -12.54 9.70 8.28
C ILE A 51 -12.34 10.15 6.83
N PHE A 52 -11.23 9.72 6.22
CA PHE A 52 -10.96 9.95 4.80
C PHE A 52 -12.06 9.34 3.95
N ARG A 53 -12.57 10.09 2.96
CA ARG A 53 -13.63 9.63 2.06
C ARG A 53 -13.28 9.94 0.61
N ARG A 54 -13.41 8.94 -0.28
CA ARG A 54 -13.27 9.15 -1.73
C ARG A 54 -14.15 8.18 -2.53
N PRO A 55 -14.55 8.51 -3.77
CA PRO A 55 -15.22 7.53 -4.62
C PRO A 55 -14.30 6.35 -4.95
N LEU A 56 -14.87 5.14 -4.96
CA LEU A 56 -14.21 3.92 -5.40
C LEU A 56 -14.26 3.81 -6.92
N ARG A 57 -13.15 3.43 -7.55
CA ARG A 57 -13.10 3.19 -9.01
C ARG A 57 -13.26 1.71 -9.34
N CYS A 58 -13.71 1.42 -10.56
CA CYS A 58 -13.63 0.05 -11.09
C CYS A 58 -12.17 -0.23 -11.45
N LEU A 59 -11.54 -1.22 -10.80
CA LEU A 59 -10.09 -1.45 -10.83
C LEU A 59 -9.34 -0.33 -10.09
N ASP A 60 -9.29 -0.45 -8.76
CA ASP A 60 -8.64 0.52 -7.88
C ASP A 60 -7.58 -0.15 -6.99
N MET A 61 -6.62 0.64 -6.52
CA MET A 61 -5.59 0.24 -5.57
C MET A 61 -5.66 1.17 -4.35
N LEU A 62 -5.93 0.59 -3.19
CA LEU A 62 -6.25 1.31 -1.96
C LEU A 62 -5.17 1.03 -0.92
N ALA A 63 -4.51 2.08 -0.45
CA ALA A 63 -3.49 1.99 0.59
C ALA A 63 -3.81 2.88 1.81
N THR A 64 -4.95 3.55 1.84
CA THR A 64 -5.32 4.51 2.91
C THR A 64 -6.59 4.03 3.60
N ASP A 65 -6.64 4.17 4.92
CA ASP A 65 -7.85 3.91 5.69
C ASP A 65 -8.92 4.95 5.38
N GLY A 66 -10.19 4.56 5.47
CA GLY A 66 -11.29 5.47 5.15
C GLY A 66 -12.48 4.77 4.53
N SER A 67 -13.40 5.56 3.99
CA SER A 67 -14.64 5.10 3.39
C SER A 67 -14.70 5.42 1.90
N TYR A 68 -15.07 4.41 1.12
CA TYR A 68 -14.98 4.39 -0.32
C TYR A 68 -16.32 4.03 -0.95
N THR A 69 -16.96 4.98 -1.62
CA THR A 69 -18.31 4.76 -2.18
C THR A 69 -18.24 4.46 -3.67
N PHE A 70 -18.89 3.38 -4.10
CA PHE A 70 -19.07 3.03 -5.50
C PHE A 70 -20.53 3.24 -5.90
N VAL A 71 -20.75 3.91 -7.02
CA VAL A 71 -22.08 4.03 -7.67
C VAL A 71 -21.92 3.73 -9.15
N ALA A 72 -22.69 2.77 -9.64
CA ALA A 72 -22.68 2.35 -11.03
C ALA A 72 -23.43 3.35 -11.90
N SER A 73 -22.73 4.03 -12.82
CA SER A 73 -23.36 4.86 -13.86
C SER A 73 -23.90 4.04 -15.04
N ARG A 74 -23.42 2.80 -15.17
CA ARG A 74 -23.77 1.84 -16.23
C ARG A 74 -23.50 0.42 -15.70
N PRO A 75 -23.98 -0.64 -16.37
CA PRO A 75 -23.65 -2.01 -15.99
C PRO A 75 -22.13 -2.23 -15.94
N GLN A 76 -21.63 -2.73 -14.81
CA GLN A 76 -20.23 -3.07 -14.55
C GLN A 76 -20.11 -4.57 -14.31
N LEU A 77 -19.58 -5.30 -15.30
CA LEU A 77 -19.61 -6.76 -15.31
C LEU A 77 -18.46 -7.42 -14.53
N ALA A 78 -17.35 -6.70 -14.33
CA ALA A 78 -16.18 -7.21 -13.62
C ALA A 78 -15.32 -6.06 -13.09
N CYS A 79 -15.54 -5.70 -11.83
CA CYS A 79 -14.67 -4.76 -11.12
C CYS A 79 -13.95 -5.45 -9.98
N ALA A 80 -12.78 -4.93 -9.64
CA ALA A 80 -12.02 -5.34 -8.48
C ALA A 80 -11.38 -4.12 -7.82
N ALA A 81 -11.15 -4.17 -6.52
CA ALA A 81 -10.22 -3.27 -5.86
C ALA A 81 -9.23 -4.07 -5.02
N PHE A 82 -7.98 -3.67 -5.07
CA PHE A 82 -6.87 -4.26 -4.35
C PHE A 82 -6.53 -3.36 -3.17
N ILE A 83 -6.54 -3.90 -1.96
CA ILE A 83 -6.30 -3.16 -0.73
C ILE A 83 -5.01 -3.67 -0.12
N ILE A 84 -4.09 -2.76 0.23
CA ILE A 84 -2.80 -3.10 0.84
C ILE A 84 -2.55 -2.26 2.09
N ALA A 85 -1.98 -2.93 3.10
CA ALA A 85 -1.62 -2.38 4.40
C ALA A 85 -0.14 -2.63 4.71
N GLU A 86 0.37 -2.02 5.78
CA GLU A 86 1.76 -2.21 6.18
C GLU A 86 2.03 -3.69 6.50
N PRO A 87 3.29 -4.16 6.39
CA PRO A 87 3.64 -5.55 6.69
C PRO A 87 3.20 -6.03 8.09
N SER A 88 3.09 -5.12 9.05
CA SER A 88 2.67 -5.37 10.43
C SER A 88 1.17 -5.10 10.68
N GLU A 89 0.36 -5.10 9.62
CA GLU A 89 -1.06 -4.82 9.68
C GLU A 89 -1.89 -5.88 8.93
N VAL A 90 -3.16 -5.97 9.29
CA VAL A 90 -4.19 -6.69 8.54
C VAL A 90 -5.36 -5.76 8.27
N ILE A 91 -6.14 -6.08 7.23
CA ILE A 91 -7.22 -5.23 6.75
C ILE A 91 -8.56 -5.77 7.25
N SER A 92 -9.37 -4.88 7.82
CA SER A 92 -10.80 -5.07 8.10
C SER A 92 -11.60 -4.27 7.08
N LEU A 93 -12.58 -4.93 6.47
CA LEU A 93 -13.49 -4.39 5.48
C LEU A 93 -14.91 -4.43 6.03
N GLU A 94 -15.65 -3.35 5.83
CA GLU A 94 -17.07 -3.25 6.20
C GLU A 94 -17.85 -2.62 5.05
N LEU A 95 -18.97 -3.23 4.70
CA LEU A 95 -19.90 -2.78 3.67
C LEU A 95 -21.10 -2.12 4.32
N SER A 96 -21.40 -0.90 3.88
CA SER A 96 -22.61 -0.15 4.23
C SER A 96 -23.31 0.36 2.98
N ASP A 97 -24.54 0.87 3.14
CA ASP A 97 -25.31 1.52 2.07
C ASP A 97 -25.43 0.67 0.79
N VAL A 98 -25.57 -0.64 0.97
CA VAL A 98 -25.57 -1.61 -0.14
C VAL A 98 -26.92 -1.58 -0.84
N ASN A 99 -26.90 -1.22 -2.13
CA ASN A 99 -28.05 -1.20 -3.02
C ASN A 99 -27.69 -1.98 -4.30
N ILE A 100 -27.89 -3.30 -4.28
CA ILE A 100 -27.56 -4.22 -5.39
C ILE A 100 -28.65 -5.26 -5.57
N ASP A 101 -28.79 -5.84 -6.76
CA ASP A 101 -29.77 -6.90 -7.04
C ASP A 101 -29.10 -8.29 -7.11
N CYS A 102 -29.00 -8.94 -5.95
CA CYS A 102 -28.46 -10.30 -5.84
C CYS A 102 -29.25 -11.33 -6.67
N SER A 103 -30.55 -11.12 -6.90
CA SER A 103 -31.39 -12.06 -7.67
C SER A 103 -31.13 -11.95 -9.17
N ALA A 104 -30.77 -10.75 -9.65
CA ALA A 104 -30.32 -10.51 -11.02
C ALA A 104 -28.87 -10.94 -11.27
N GLY A 105 -28.17 -11.45 -10.25
CA GLY A 105 -26.79 -11.93 -10.36
C GLY A 105 -25.71 -10.87 -10.09
N ASP A 106 -26.07 -9.76 -9.43
CA ASP A 106 -25.08 -8.89 -8.80
C ASP A 106 -24.38 -9.63 -7.66
N PHE A 107 -23.14 -9.25 -7.37
CA PHE A 107 -22.44 -9.75 -6.20
C PHE A 107 -21.40 -8.76 -5.72
N ILE A 108 -21.09 -8.86 -4.42
CA ILE A 108 -19.91 -8.27 -3.80
C ILE A 108 -19.21 -9.38 -3.02
N LYS A 109 -17.98 -9.67 -3.41
CA LYS A 109 -17.17 -10.75 -2.85
C LYS A 109 -15.86 -10.20 -2.34
N MET A 110 -15.63 -10.31 -1.05
CA MET A 110 -14.34 -10.02 -0.43
C MET A 110 -13.50 -11.29 -0.45
N PHE A 111 -12.22 -11.15 -0.75
CA PHE A 111 -11.25 -12.22 -0.82
C PHE A 111 -10.13 -11.97 0.19
N ASP A 112 -9.97 -12.93 1.09
CA ASP A 112 -8.85 -13.03 2.01
C ASP A 112 -7.61 -13.52 1.26
N GLY A 113 -6.96 -12.57 0.60
CA GLY A 113 -5.78 -12.77 -0.22
C GLY A 113 -5.76 -11.83 -1.42
N TRP A 114 -4.93 -12.17 -2.39
CA TRP A 114 -4.89 -11.46 -3.67
C TRP A 114 -4.68 -12.40 -4.85
N VAL A 115 -5.00 -11.89 -6.04
CA VAL A 115 -4.97 -12.64 -7.28
C VAL A 115 -4.12 -11.88 -8.29
N LEU A 116 -3.16 -12.58 -8.88
CA LEU A 116 -2.33 -12.05 -9.97
C LEU A 116 -2.23 -13.08 -11.07
N LYS A 117 -2.64 -12.71 -12.29
CA LYS A 117 -2.62 -13.58 -13.49
C LYS A 117 -3.32 -14.93 -13.28
N GLY A 118 -4.36 -14.98 -12.44
CA GLY A 118 -5.13 -16.20 -12.14
C GLY A 118 -4.62 -16.99 -10.94
N GLU A 119 -3.39 -16.74 -10.51
CA GLU A 119 -2.80 -17.33 -9.31
C GLU A 119 -3.31 -16.63 -8.05
N LYS A 120 -3.54 -17.40 -7.00
CA LYS A 120 -4.07 -16.92 -5.72
C LYS A 120 -3.00 -16.98 -4.65
N PHE A 121 -2.86 -15.88 -3.93
CA PHE A 121 -1.86 -15.70 -2.89
C PHE A 121 -2.57 -15.34 -1.58
N PRO A 122 -2.15 -15.93 -0.45
CA PRO A 122 -1.09 -16.94 -0.30
C PRO A 122 -1.51 -18.30 -0.87
N SER A 123 -0.57 -19.23 -1.02
CA SER A 123 -0.87 -20.56 -1.58
C SER A 123 -1.85 -21.36 -0.71
N LYS A 124 -2.30 -22.53 -1.18
CA LYS A 124 -3.12 -23.43 -0.36
C LYS A 124 -2.35 -23.97 0.85
N GLN A 125 -1.01 -24.03 0.75
CA GLN A 125 -0.13 -24.57 1.78
C GLN A 125 0.24 -23.54 2.85
N ASP A 126 0.23 -22.25 2.50
CA ASP A 126 0.70 -21.17 3.39
C ASP A 126 -0.42 -20.49 4.17
N HIS A 127 -1.65 -20.53 3.64
CA HIS A 127 -2.78 -19.87 4.29
C HIS A 127 -3.67 -20.87 5.01
N GLU A 128 -4.06 -20.52 6.22
CA GLU A 128 -4.74 -21.39 7.19
C GLU A 128 -6.13 -21.86 6.73
N LEU A 129 -6.89 -20.99 6.05
CA LEU A 129 -8.16 -21.36 5.43
C LEU A 129 -7.99 -21.97 4.03
N PRO A 130 -8.83 -22.95 3.65
CA PRO A 130 -8.94 -23.42 2.27
C PRO A 130 -9.59 -22.34 1.37
N LEU A 131 -9.28 -22.36 0.07
CA LEU A 131 -9.70 -21.31 -0.88
C LEU A 131 -11.20 -20.95 -0.87
N HIS A 132 -12.09 -21.94 -0.70
CA HIS A 132 -13.54 -21.68 -0.68
C HIS A 132 -14.01 -20.90 0.55
N GLN A 133 -13.25 -20.94 1.65
CA GLN A 133 -13.53 -20.19 2.88
C GLN A 133 -12.86 -18.82 2.89
N ARG A 134 -12.01 -18.51 1.90
CA ARG A 134 -11.36 -17.20 1.76
C ARG A 134 -12.24 -16.19 1.03
N TYR A 135 -13.40 -16.60 0.52
CA TYR A 135 -14.35 -15.71 -0.12
C TYR A 135 -15.53 -15.48 0.80
N THR A 136 -15.81 -14.21 1.06
CA THR A 136 -17.00 -13.77 1.77
C THR A 136 -17.91 -13.11 0.75
N ASP A 137 -19.06 -13.73 0.48
CA ASP A 137 -20.05 -13.25 -0.48
C ASP A 137 -21.22 -12.58 0.24
N TYR A 138 -21.41 -11.28 -0.01
CA TYR A 138 -22.49 -10.49 0.55
C TYR A 138 -23.87 -11.09 0.23
N CYS A 139 -24.10 -11.52 -1.01
CA CYS A 139 -25.41 -12.02 -1.44
C CYS A 139 -25.76 -13.38 -0.86
N SER A 140 -24.75 -14.18 -0.47
CA SER A 140 -24.97 -15.49 0.16
C SER A 140 -25.40 -15.36 1.62
N SER A 141 -24.92 -14.34 2.34
CA SER A 141 -25.28 -14.06 3.73
C SER A 141 -24.98 -12.60 4.05
N PRO A 142 -25.97 -11.68 3.98
CA PRO A 142 -25.73 -10.25 4.17
C PRO A 142 -25.17 -9.88 5.55
N ALA A 143 -25.61 -10.57 6.62
CA ALA A 143 -25.16 -10.28 7.98
C ALA A 143 -23.67 -10.58 8.19
N THR A 144 -23.19 -11.74 7.71
CA THR A 144 -21.77 -12.10 7.79
C THR A 144 -20.97 -11.52 6.64
N GLY A 145 -21.62 -11.25 5.51
CA GLY A 145 -21.03 -10.74 4.29
C GLY A 145 -20.85 -9.23 4.27
N ALA A 146 -21.41 -8.51 5.24
CA ALA A 146 -21.17 -7.09 5.43
C ALA A 146 -19.80 -6.80 6.05
N THR A 147 -19.16 -7.76 6.73
CA THR A 147 -17.84 -7.55 7.35
C THR A 147 -16.89 -8.67 6.98
N SER A 148 -15.64 -8.33 6.73
CA SER A 148 -14.59 -9.32 6.46
C SER A 148 -13.27 -8.83 7.02
N ARG A 149 -12.47 -9.76 7.54
CA ARG A 149 -11.11 -9.49 7.98
C ARG A 149 -10.16 -10.36 7.18
N SER A 150 -9.06 -9.78 6.74
CA SER A 150 -7.97 -10.51 6.09
C SER A 150 -7.02 -11.11 7.12
N SER A 151 -6.41 -12.24 6.77
CA SER A 151 -5.33 -12.88 7.54
C SER A 151 -3.94 -12.32 7.19
N GLN A 152 -3.82 -11.48 6.16
CA GLN A 152 -2.58 -10.83 5.72
C GLN A 152 -2.75 -9.32 5.48
N ASN A 153 -1.67 -8.64 5.14
CA ASN A 153 -1.68 -7.20 4.85
C ASN A 153 -2.29 -6.84 3.47
N VAL A 154 -3.03 -7.76 2.85
CA VAL A 154 -3.66 -7.58 1.55
C VAL A 154 -5.04 -8.21 1.54
N ALA A 155 -5.99 -7.52 0.92
CA ALA A 155 -7.32 -8.05 0.61
C ALA A 155 -7.74 -7.60 -0.78
N MET A 156 -8.64 -8.36 -1.40
CA MET A 156 -9.28 -7.94 -2.65
C MET A 156 -10.79 -7.95 -2.51
N ILE A 157 -11.46 -7.01 -3.16
CA ILE A 157 -12.92 -7.02 -3.33
C ILE A 157 -13.22 -7.16 -4.81
N PHE A 158 -14.15 -8.05 -5.15
CA PHE A 158 -14.66 -8.27 -6.49
C PHE A 158 -16.14 -7.95 -6.50
N PHE A 159 -16.61 -7.23 -7.51
CA PHE A 159 -18.02 -6.91 -7.60
C PHE A 159 -18.50 -6.80 -9.03
N ARG A 160 -19.79 -7.08 -9.20
CA ARG A 160 -20.54 -6.96 -10.44
C ARG A 160 -21.88 -6.31 -10.11
N LEU A 161 -22.23 -5.29 -10.89
CA LEU A 161 -23.42 -4.47 -10.71
C LEU A 161 -24.09 -4.24 -12.06
N HIS A 162 -25.31 -4.73 -12.27
CA HIS A 162 -26.02 -4.62 -13.54
C HIS A 162 -26.82 -3.33 -13.68
N SER A 163 -27.41 -2.83 -12.59
CA SER A 163 -28.30 -1.66 -12.62
C SER A 163 -27.54 -0.35 -12.52
N ALA A 164 -27.97 0.67 -13.24
CA ALA A 164 -27.56 2.05 -12.93
C ALA A 164 -28.05 2.43 -11.52
N ASP A 165 -27.31 3.29 -10.84
CA ASP A 165 -27.56 3.75 -9.46
C ASP A 165 -27.42 2.66 -8.37
N SER A 166 -27.08 1.43 -8.75
CA SER A 166 -26.63 0.41 -7.80
C SER A 166 -25.25 0.78 -7.24
N GLY A 167 -25.01 0.42 -5.99
CA GLY A 167 -23.81 0.88 -5.30
C GLY A 167 -23.64 0.31 -3.91
N PHE A 168 -22.52 0.67 -3.30
CA PHE A 168 -22.18 0.32 -1.93
C PHE A 168 -21.10 1.27 -1.41
N THR A 169 -20.98 1.35 -0.09
CA THR A 169 -19.87 2.01 0.60
C THR A 169 -18.99 0.95 1.25
N LEU A 170 -17.69 1.05 1.04
CA LEU A 170 -16.66 0.19 1.61
C LEU A 170 -15.83 0.98 2.62
N ALA A 171 -15.93 0.64 3.90
CA ALA A 171 -15.03 1.13 4.93
C ALA A 171 -13.82 0.21 5.09
N ILE A 172 -12.63 0.81 5.12
CA ILE A 172 -11.35 0.14 5.26
C ILE A 172 -10.71 0.61 6.55
N LYS A 173 -10.34 -0.36 7.39
CA LYS A 173 -9.60 -0.14 8.62
C LYS A 173 -8.41 -1.09 8.69
N LYS A 174 -7.22 -0.54 8.92
CA LYS A 174 -6.02 -1.33 9.20
C LYS A 174 -5.90 -1.59 10.69
N LEU A 175 -5.51 -2.81 11.01
CA LEU A 175 -5.39 -3.29 12.38
C LEU A 175 -3.97 -3.82 12.56
N HIS A 176 -3.30 -3.39 13.63
CA HIS A 176 -1.97 -3.89 13.95
C HIS A 176 -1.99 -5.42 14.15
N ASN A 177 -1.01 -6.08 13.53
CA ASN A 177 -0.75 -7.50 13.62
C ASN A 177 0.68 -7.73 14.12
N PRO A 178 0.86 -8.14 15.39
CA PRO A 178 2.18 -8.33 15.98
C PRO A 178 2.92 -9.57 15.45
N PHE A 179 2.20 -10.50 14.81
CA PHE A 179 2.77 -11.74 14.27
C PHE A 179 2.32 -11.94 12.81
N PRO A 180 2.77 -11.07 11.89
CA PRO A 180 2.33 -11.14 10.52
C PRO A 180 2.89 -12.39 9.84
N CYS A 181 2.01 -13.09 9.13
CA CYS A 181 2.29 -14.28 8.34
C CYS A 181 1.69 -14.03 6.95
N ASN A 182 2.38 -14.47 5.90
CA ASN A 182 1.97 -14.26 4.50
C ASN A 182 1.92 -12.80 4.07
N ILE A 183 3.06 -12.17 3.91
CA ILE A 183 3.17 -10.72 3.76
C ILE A 183 3.47 -10.36 2.32
N MET A 184 2.86 -9.29 1.84
CA MET A 184 3.23 -8.64 0.58
C MET A 184 3.98 -7.34 0.84
N SER A 185 5.15 -7.18 0.22
CA SER A 185 5.87 -5.91 0.25
C SER A 185 5.15 -4.84 -0.56
N GLN A 186 4.95 -3.66 0.03
CA GLN A 186 4.39 -2.49 -0.66
C GLN A 186 5.40 -1.83 -1.61
N SER A 187 6.69 -1.90 -1.27
CA SER A 187 7.80 -1.22 -1.95
C SER A 187 8.86 -2.22 -2.43
N PRO A 188 9.70 -1.82 -3.42
CA PRO A 188 10.86 -2.60 -3.84
C PRO A 188 12.03 -2.52 -2.83
N GLU A 189 12.00 -1.56 -1.92
CA GLU A 189 13.06 -1.29 -0.95
C GLU A 189 12.49 -1.34 0.47
N GLY A 190 13.28 -1.87 1.41
CA GLY A 190 12.92 -1.92 2.82
C GLY A 190 13.63 -3.04 3.56
N SER A 191 13.45 -3.06 4.88
CA SER A 191 13.82 -4.19 5.73
C SER A 191 12.57 -4.74 6.39
N PHE A 192 12.49 -6.06 6.48
CA PHE A 192 11.36 -6.73 7.08
C PHE A 192 11.84 -7.85 8.01
N THR A 193 11.23 -7.95 9.19
CA THR A 193 11.54 -8.97 10.18
C THR A 193 10.33 -9.88 10.36
N MET A 194 10.48 -11.15 9.97
CA MET A 194 9.48 -12.17 10.23
C MET A 194 9.79 -12.89 11.54
N VAL A 195 8.83 -12.91 12.46
CA VAL A 195 8.94 -13.68 13.70
C VAL A 195 7.86 -14.74 13.71
N LEU A 196 8.28 -16.01 13.63
CA LEU A 196 7.41 -17.17 13.69
C LEU A 196 7.37 -17.67 15.14
N PRO A 197 6.29 -17.45 15.92
CA PRO A 197 6.17 -18.04 17.24
C PRO A 197 6.12 -19.58 17.14
N HIS A 198 6.16 -20.28 18.29
CA HIS A 198 6.22 -21.76 18.41
C HIS A 198 5.08 -22.57 17.75
N GLN A 199 4.28 -21.95 16.88
CA GLN A 199 3.27 -22.61 16.06
C GLN A 199 3.88 -23.11 14.75
N ARG A 200 3.61 -24.36 14.38
CA ARG A 200 3.96 -24.91 13.08
C ARG A 200 3.02 -24.33 12.00
N LYS A 201 3.33 -23.14 11.51
CA LYS A 201 2.65 -22.50 10.37
C LYS A 201 3.63 -22.27 9.22
N ASN A 202 3.18 -22.50 8.00
CA ASN A 202 3.90 -22.08 6.81
C ASN A 202 3.59 -20.60 6.58
N CYS A 203 4.62 -19.77 6.45
CA CYS A 203 4.45 -18.36 6.15
C CYS A 203 5.24 -17.98 4.92
N SER A 204 4.69 -17.06 4.15
CA SER A 204 5.28 -16.55 2.92
C SER A 204 5.63 -15.07 3.04
N PHE A 205 6.60 -14.63 2.25
CA PHE A 205 6.90 -13.23 2.01
C PHE A 205 6.96 -13.03 0.49
N SER A 206 6.17 -12.10 -0.03
CA SER A 206 5.95 -11.89 -1.46
C SER A 206 6.36 -10.48 -1.87
N ILE A 207 7.10 -10.36 -2.97
CA ILE A 207 7.53 -9.10 -3.56
C ILE A 207 7.22 -9.17 -5.05
N ILE A 208 6.42 -8.24 -5.56
CA ILE A 208 6.04 -8.19 -6.98
C ILE A 208 7.03 -7.42 -7.85
N TYR A 209 7.93 -6.67 -7.21
CA TYR A 209 8.95 -5.86 -7.86
C TYR A 209 10.23 -6.68 -8.07
N PRO A 210 11.00 -6.39 -9.13
CA PRO A 210 12.35 -6.95 -9.27
C PRO A 210 13.25 -6.38 -8.19
N VAL A 211 13.77 -7.24 -7.31
CA VAL A 211 14.59 -6.84 -6.15
C VAL A 211 15.73 -7.83 -5.90
N GLU A 212 16.76 -7.38 -5.18
CA GLU A 212 17.79 -8.22 -4.57
C GLU A 212 17.43 -8.48 -3.10
N ILE A 213 17.44 -9.74 -2.67
CA ILE A 213 17.13 -10.12 -1.30
C ILE A 213 18.42 -10.40 -0.55
N ARG A 214 18.63 -9.68 0.56
CA ARG A 214 19.74 -9.91 1.49
C ARG A 214 19.19 -10.33 2.86
N LEU A 215 19.54 -11.55 3.29
CA LEU A 215 19.31 -12.00 4.66
C LEU A 215 20.34 -11.35 5.59
N THR A 216 19.87 -10.52 6.52
CA THR A 216 20.73 -9.83 7.49
C THR A 216 20.97 -10.67 8.74
N ASP A 217 19.93 -11.31 9.25
CA ASP A 217 19.97 -12.18 10.42
C ASP A 217 18.98 -13.33 10.24
N LEU A 218 19.31 -14.51 10.77
CA LEU A 218 18.44 -15.68 10.75
C LEU A 218 18.64 -16.48 12.05
N SER A 219 17.58 -16.53 12.86
CA SER A 219 17.54 -17.34 14.07
C SER A 219 16.46 -18.41 13.95
N LEU A 220 16.84 -19.68 14.11
CA LEU A 220 15.96 -20.83 13.97
C LEU A 220 15.92 -21.63 15.28
N GLY A 221 15.04 -21.26 16.21
CA GLY A 221 14.83 -22.02 17.45
C GLY A 221 16.13 -22.35 18.20
N HIS A 222 16.27 -23.59 18.67
CA HIS A 222 17.49 -24.04 19.38
C HIS A 222 18.72 -24.25 18.46
N ALA A 223 18.64 -23.93 17.16
CA ALA A 223 19.84 -23.87 16.32
C ALA A 223 20.57 -22.55 16.60
N LYS A 224 21.63 -22.64 17.41
CA LYS A 224 22.58 -21.56 17.63
C LYS A 224 23.19 -21.13 16.28
N SER A 225 23.01 -19.86 15.94
CA SER A 225 23.79 -19.05 14.98
C SER A 225 24.38 -19.80 13.78
N ASN A 226 23.73 -19.70 12.63
CA ASN A 226 24.44 -19.85 11.36
C ASN A 226 24.88 -18.46 10.90
N GLU A 227 26.11 -18.07 11.22
CA GLU A 227 26.78 -16.97 10.53
C GLU A 227 26.76 -17.25 9.03
N LEU A 228 25.92 -16.53 8.30
CA LEU A 228 25.92 -16.51 6.84
C LEU A 228 27.10 -15.64 6.40
N SER A 229 28.30 -16.22 6.39
CA SER A 229 29.47 -15.61 5.77
C SER A 229 29.26 -15.56 4.25
N PRO A 230 29.33 -14.39 3.60
CA PRO A 230 29.32 -14.31 2.15
C PRO A 230 30.59 -14.97 1.63
N ARG A 231 30.44 -16.08 0.89
CA ARG A 231 31.55 -16.64 0.11
C ARG A 231 31.82 -15.68 -1.05
N VAL A 232 32.99 -15.02 -0.98
CA VAL A 232 33.64 -14.29 -2.07
C VAL A 232 34.09 -15.27 -3.14
#